data_AF-A0A8J6R568-F1
#
_entry.id   AF-A0A8J6R568-F1
#
_cell.length_a   1.000
_cell.length_b   1.000
_cell.length_c   1.000
_cell.angle_alpha   90.00
_cell.angle_beta   90.00
_cell.angle_gamma   90.00
#
_symmetry.space_group_name_H-M   'P 1'
#
loop_
_entity.id
_entity.type
_entity.pdbx_description
1 polymer ?
#
loop_
_entity_poly.entity_id
_entity_poly.type
_entity_poly.pdbx_seq_one_letter_code
_entity_poly.pdbx_strand_id
1 'polypeptide(L)'
;MPHLSKRRQQQALIASLILTLSIGIAPMALAKYRPPKRPSAPGGTGANTIRAYRPPKNPSAPRETGTNTTRGDNCDRKAEGKLTPLVPFSHIGQTSSSRPTFVWFVPDRTPHPLQFRLFTRTGKPLYRTELQSQSGIMQVTLPANLAPLTIGQAYQWQVVLVCDPQVPSRNVVATAEIQVVEPDASLQNQLAAAPSPQQRIDLYAEAGLWYDAIAVAFKASETAQNQSAVLDLLDSLATSEVRLEAQPLQEWSDRLRQIEAIERQRQASQTPSPKP
;
A
#
# COMPACT_ATOMS: atom_id res chain seq x y z
N MET A 1 -43.70 88.67 30.39
CA MET A 1 -44.79 87.90 31.05
C MET A 1 -44.48 86.42 30.91
N PRO A 2 -44.67 85.60 31.94
CA PRO A 2 -43.68 85.42 33.00
C PRO A 2 -43.37 83.93 33.30
N HIS A 3 -42.25 83.66 33.96
CA HIS A 3 -42.10 82.76 35.13
C HIS A 3 -40.57 82.57 35.38
N LEU A 4 -39.97 83.07 36.48
CA LEU A 4 -39.97 82.48 37.84
C LEU A 4 -39.45 81.02 37.81
N SER A 5 -38.49 80.55 38.62
CA SER A 5 -37.88 81.09 39.82
C SER A 5 -36.80 80.13 40.36
N LYS A 6 -35.85 80.68 41.12
CA LYS A 6 -35.33 80.19 42.43
C LYS A 6 -34.92 78.71 42.60
N ARG A 7 -33.67 78.51 43.05
CA ARG A 7 -33.23 78.13 44.44
C ARG A 7 -31.75 77.69 44.37
N ARG A 8 -30.83 78.37 45.07
CA ARG A 8 -30.40 78.23 46.49
C ARG A 8 -29.54 76.98 46.78
N GLN A 9 -28.43 77.25 47.49
CA GLN A 9 -27.66 76.37 48.39
C GLN A 9 -26.80 75.29 47.67
N GLN A 10 -25.58 74.96 48.09
CA GLN A 10 -24.82 75.19 49.32
C GLN A 10 -23.33 74.91 49.04
N GLN A 11 -22.45 75.47 49.86
CA GLN A 11 -21.01 75.22 49.87
C GLN A 11 -20.69 73.77 50.23
N ALA A 12 -19.66 73.18 49.62
CA ALA A 12 -18.89 72.10 50.22
C ALA A 12 -17.43 72.22 49.77
N LEU A 13 -16.56 72.60 50.71
CA LEU A 13 -15.11 72.47 50.62
C LEU A 13 -14.76 70.98 50.52
N ILE A 14 -14.03 70.57 49.48
CA ILE A 14 -13.40 69.25 49.42
C ILE A 14 -11.89 69.47 49.41
N ALA A 15 -11.27 69.18 50.56
CA ALA A 15 -9.82 69.08 50.69
C ALA A 15 -9.35 67.81 49.97
N SER A 16 -8.51 67.97 48.94
CA SER A 16 -7.87 66.86 48.24
C SER A 16 -6.75 66.26 49.09
N LEU A 17 -6.93 65.00 49.49
CA LEU A 17 -5.90 64.15 50.09
C LEU A 17 -5.23 63.35 48.97
N ILE A 18 -4.01 63.70 48.57
CA ILE A 18 -3.21 62.91 47.62
C ILE A 18 -2.37 61.92 48.42
N LEU A 19 -2.77 60.64 48.39
CA LEU A 19 -1.99 59.53 48.96
C LEU A 19 -1.12 58.93 47.83
N THR A 20 0.15 59.28 47.78
CA THR A 20 1.11 58.64 46.87
C THR A 20 1.54 57.29 47.43
N LEU A 21 1.03 56.20 46.86
CA LEU A 21 1.44 54.84 47.19
C LEU A 21 2.65 54.44 46.32
N SER A 22 3.83 54.44 46.93
CA SER A 22 5.08 54.00 46.30
C SER A 22 5.12 52.47 46.24
N ILE A 23 4.82 51.86 45.10
CA ILE A 23 4.97 50.42 44.88
C ILE A 23 6.42 50.14 44.47
N GLY A 24 7.19 49.52 45.36
CA GLY A 24 8.52 48.99 45.05
C GLY A 24 8.40 47.72 44.18
N ILE A 25 8.90 47.78 42.95
CA ILE A 25 9.01 46.62 42.07
C ILE A 25 10.32 45.91 42.40
N ALA A 26 10.25 44.74 43.04
CA ALA A 26 11.41 43.87 43.16
C ALA A 26 11.72 43.22 41.79
N PRO A 27 12.98 43.19 41.34
CA PRO A 27 13.34 42.52 40.09
C PRO A 27 13.20 41.00 40.28
N MET A 28 12.25 40.40 39.56
CA MET A 28 12.17 38.95 39.41
C MET A 28 13.42 38.45 38.70
N ALA A 29 14.20 37.61 39.39
CA ALA A 29 15.29 36.87 38.78
C ALA A 29 14.73 35.92 37.72
N LEU A 30 15.10 36.15 36.45
CA LEU A 30 14.85 35.22 35.35
C LEU A 30 15.64 33.93 35.62
N ALA A 31 14.96 32.92 36.16
CA ALA A 31 15.44 31.55 36.10
C ALA A 31 15.65 31.18 34.63
N LYS A 32 16.89 30.85 34.26
CA LYS A 32 17.24 30.39 32.91
C LYS A 32 16.38 29.17 32.56
N TYR A 33 15.36 29.41 31.74
CA TYR A 33 14.51 28.36 31.18
C TYR A 33 15.38 27.36 30.42
N ARG A 34 15.49 26.14 30.95
CA ARG A 34 16.08 25.00 30.26
C ARG A 34 14.94 24.22 29.63
N PRO A 35 14.79 24.21 28.29
CA PRO A 35 13.77 23.40 27.66
C PRO A 35 13.99 21.91 28.00
N PRO A 36 12.92 21.13 28.17
CA PRO A 36 13.06 19.68 28.37
C PRO A 36 13.81 19.09 27.17
N LYS A 37 14.72 18.15 27.43
CA LYS A 37 15.40 17.40 26.37
C LYS A 37 14.32 16.79 25.46
N ARG A 38 14.31 17.19 24.18
CA ARG A 38 13.57 16.47 23.14
C ARG A 38 13.86 14.98 23.30
N PRO A 39 12.86 14.10 23.24
CA PRO A 39 13.13 12.69 22.99
C PRO A 39 14.02 12.64 21.74
N SER A 40 15.18 12.02 21.88
CA SER A 40 16.09 11.78 20.77
C SER A 40 15.25 11.15 19.64
N ALA A 41 15.17 11.84 18.50
CA ALA A 41 14.72 11.21 17.28
C ALA A 41 15.55 9.92 17.12
N PRO A 42 14.96 8.78 16.75
CA PRO A 42 15.77 7.65 16.33
C PRO A 42 16.61 8.14 15.16
N GLY A 43 17.91 8.28 15.39
CA GLY A 43 18.90 8.39 14.33
C GLY A 43 18.91 7.07 13.60
N GLY A 44 18.01 6.95 12.62
CA GLY A 44 18.04 5.92 11.62
C GLY A 44 18.35 6.61 10.31
N THR A 45 19.53 6.36 9.76
CA THR A 45 19.82 6.48 8.34
C THR A 45 18.85 5.54 7.63
N GLY A 46 17.63 6.01 7.40
CA GLY A 46 16.55 5.21 6.85
C GLY A 46 16.78 5.04 5.36
N ALA A 47 17.34 3.91 4.96
CA ALA A 47 16.80 3.27 3.77
C ALA A 47 15.27 3.22 3.97
N ASN A 48 14.52 3.65 2.96
CA ASN A 48 13.07 3.75 2.98
C ASN A 48 12.42 2.35 2.95
N THR A 49 12.72 1.51 3.96
CA THR A 49 12.28 0.12 4.02
C THR A 49 10.82 0.06 4.47
N ILE A 50 9.98 -0.55 3.65
CA ILE A 50 8.59 -0.87 3.98
C ILE A 50 8.52 -1.61 5.31
N ARG A 51 7.57 -1.23 6.17
CA ARG A 51 7.28 -2.03 7.37
C ARG A 51 6.78 -3.40 6.97
N ALA A 52 7.32 -4.43 7.62
CA ALA A 52 7.11 -5.80 7.21
C ALA A 52 5.61 -6.19 7.14
N TYR A 53 5.21 -6.76 6.01
CA TYR A 53 3.91 -7.41 5.80
C TYR A 53 3.62 -8.41 6.91
N ARG A 54 2.39 -8.36 7.43
CA ARG A 54 1.88 -9.27 8.45
C ARG A 54 0.65 -10.00 7.93
N PRO A 55 0.69 -11.33 7.80
CA PRO A 55 -0.50 -12.10 7.50
C PRO A 55 -1.65 -11.78 8.48
N PRO A 56 -2.92 -11.78 8.01
CA PRO A 56 -4.08 -11.64 8.89
C PRO A 56 -4.05 -12.68 10.02
N LYS A 57 -4.62 -12.35 11.19
CA LYS A 57 -4.58 -13.24 12.38
C LYS A 57 -5.17 -14.63 12.15
N ASN A 58 -6.26 -14.71 11.38
CA ASN A 58 -6.98 -15.95 11.06
C ASN A 58 -7.20 -16.03 9.55
N PRO A 59 -6.15 -16.24 8.76
CA PRO A 59 -6.24 -16.14 7.33
C PRO A 59 -6.85 -17.42 6.75
N SER A 60 -7.62 -17.28 5.66
CA SER A 60 -8.17 -18.45 4.96
C SER A 60 -7.09 -19.13 4.13
N ALA A 61 -7.02 -20.46 4.17
CA ALA A 61 -6.16 -21.22 3.27
C ALA A 61 -6.68 -21.13 1.82
N PRO A 62 -5.79 -20.98 0.82
CA PRO A 62 -6.20 -20.96 -0.57
C PRO A 62 -6.56 -22.37 -1.04
N ARG A 63 -7.53 -22.47 -1.96
CA ARG A 63 -7.84 -23.71 -2.68
C ARG A 63 -6.84 -23.97 -3.79
N GLU A 64 -6.41 -22.90 -4.46
CA GLU A 64 -5.51 -22.94 -5.60
C GLU A 64 -4.77 -21.59 -5.69
N THR A 65 -3.44 -21.64 -5.59
CA THR A 65 -2.55 -20.50 -5.85
C THR A 65 -1.31 -21.04 -6.55
N GLY A 66 -0.83 -20.34 -7.58
CA GLY A 66 0.41 -20.67 -8.27
C GLY A 66 0.27 -20.67 -9.78
N THR A 67 1.18 -21.38 -10.44
CA THR A 67 1.25 -21.45 -11.91
C THR A 67 1.06 -22.90 -12.33
N ASN A 68 -0.07 -23.19 -12.98
CA ASN A 68 -0.33 -24.52 -13.52
C ASN A 68 0.16 -24.58 -14.96
N THR A 69 0.93 -25.62 -15.25
CA THR A 69 1.32 -25.97 -16.61
C THR A 69 1.27 -27.47 -16.81
N THR A 70 0.86 -27.91 -18.00
CA THR A 70 0.98 -29.30 -18.42
C THR A 70 2.25 -29.57 -19.23
N ARG A 71 2.92 -28.54 -19.80
CA ARG A 71 4.02 -28.74 -20.80
C ARG A 71 5.11 -27.65 -20.86
N GLY A 72 5.26 -26.82 -19.83
CA GLY A 72 6.31 -25.79 -19.73
C GLY A 72 5.85 -24.54 -19.00
N ASP A 73 6.72 -23.93 -18.20
CA ASP A 73 6.34 -22.85 -17.29
C ASP A 73 6.08 -21.48 -17.99
N ASN A 74 6.42 -21.38 -19.28
CA ASN A 74 6.54 -20.15 -20.06
C ASN A 74 6.21 -20.43 -21.54
N CYS A 75 5.84 -19.39 -22.32
CA CYS A 75 5.74 -19.52 -23.78
C CYS A 75 7.13 -19.47 -24.42
N ASP A 76 8.03 -18.66 -23.87
CA ASP A 76 9.44 -18.62 -24.25
C ASP A 76 10.29 -19.54 -23.35
N ARG A 77 10.85 -20.60 -23.96
CA ARG A 77 11.69 -21.59 -23.23
C ARG A 77 13.00 -21.00 -22.69
N LYS A 78 13.42 -19.82 -23.15
CA LYS A 78 14.65 -19.15 -22.70
C LYS A 78 14.38 -18.08 -21.65
N ALA A 79 13.12 -17.80 -21.31
CA ALA A 79 12.79 -16.79 -20.33
C ALA A 79 13.21 -17.22 -18.92
N GLU A 80 13.74 -16.26 -18.16
CA GLU A 80 14.14 -16.47 -16.77
C GLU A 80 12.93 -16.25 -15.85
N GLY A 81 12.63 -17.23 -15.01
CA GLY A 81 11.45 -17.22 -14.14
C GLY A 81 10.21 -17.80 -14.81
N LYS A 82 9.05 -17.62 -14.17
CA LYS A 82 7.77 -18.23 -14.58
C LYS A 82 6.65 -17.21 -14.42
N LEU A 83 5.58 -17.31 -15.22
CA LEU A 83 4.38 -16.47 -15.01
C LEU A 83 3.90 -16.64 -13.57
N THR A 84 3.86 -15.59 -12.77
CA THR A 84 3.67 -15.72 -11.32
C THR A 84 2.68 -14.68 -10.79
N PRO A 85 1.58 -15.07 -10.12
CA PRO A 85 0.74 -14.12 -9.40
C PRO A 85 1.51 -13.59 -8.19
N LEU A 86 1.53 -12.27 -7.98
CA LEU A 86 2.29 -11.65 -6.89
C LEU A 86 1.41 -11.53 -5.65
N VAL A 87 1.22 -12.66 -4.97
CA VAL A 87 0.29 -12.84 -3.84
C VAL A 87 0.89 -13.72 -2.74
N PRO A 88 0.33 -13.68 -1.52
CA PRO A 88 0.63 -14.68 -0.51
C PRO A 88 0.26 -16.08 -0.98
N PHE A 89 1.08 -17.06 -0.60
CA PHE A 89 0.87 -18.48 -0.92
C PHE A 89 0.33 -19.25 0.28
N SER A 90 0.75 -18.91 1.49
CA SER A 90 0.23 -19.52 2.73
C SER A 90 -1.26 -19.24 2.98
N HIS A 91 -1.81 -18.19 2.38
CA HIS A 91 -3.19 -17.75 2.60
C HIS A 91 -3.79 -16.99 1.42
N ILE A 92 -5.11 -16.84 1.42
CA ILE A 92 -5.82 -15.93 0.53
C ILE A 92 -5.49 -14.49 0.90
N GLY A 93 -4.93 -13.73 -0.03
CA GLY A 93 -4.70 -12.30 0.15
C GLY A 93 -6.02 -11.53 0.35
N GLN A 94 -6.02 -10.58 1.28
CA GLN A 94 -7.21 -9.79 1.61
C GLN A 94 -7.17 -8.40 0.96
N THR A 95 -8.36 -7.86 0.70
CA THR A 95 -8.55 -6.48 0.27
C THR A 95 -9.70 -5.80 0.97
N SER A 96 -9.58 -4.49 1.22
CA SER A 96 -10.72 -3.65 1.62
C SER A 96 -11.41 -2.97 0.41
N SER A 97 -10.77 -3.01 -0.76
CA SER A 97 -11.29 -2.43 -1.98
C SER A 97 -12.34 -3.33 -2.64
N SER A 98 -13.48 -2.74 -3.00
CA SER A 98 -14.48 -3.41 -3.85
C SER A 98 -14.06 -3.47 -5.33
N ARG A 99 -12.97 -2.78 -5.71
CA ARG A 99 -12.37 -2.74 -7.05
C ARG A 99 -10.85 -2.91 -6.95
N PRO A 100 -10.37 -4.11 -6.58
CA PRO A 100 -8.96 -4.36 -6.34
C PRO A 100 -8.11 -4.24 -7.61
N THR A 101 -6.81 -4.08 -7.38
CA THR A 101 -5.76 -4.23 -8.40
C THR A 101 -5.12 -5.60 -8.24
N PHE A 102 -5.00 -6.33 -9.34
CA PHE A 102 -4.33 -7.63 -9.42
C PHE A 102 -2.99 -7.45 -10.09
N VAL A 103 -1.97 -8.16 -9.60
CA VAL A 103 -0.58 -7.99 -10.02
C VAL A 103 0.06 -9.35 -10.26
N TRP A 104 0.82 -9.46 -11.35
CA TRP A 104 1.57 -10.66 -11.71
C TRP A 104 2.87 -10.32 -12.43
N PHE A 105 3.83 -11.23 -12.39
CA PHE A 105 5.07 -11.16 -13.14
C PHE A 105 4.97 -11.99 -14.43
N VAL A 106 5.40 -11.40 -15.55
CA VAL A 106 5.55 -12.06 -16.85
C VAL A 106 7.05 -12.19 -17.17
N PRO A 107 7.58 -13.42 -17.27
CA PRO A 107 8.99 -13.64 -17.59
C PRO A 107 9.34 -13.40 -19.07
N ASP A 108 8.39 -13.67 -19.96
CA ASP A 108 8.63 -13.74 -21.41
C ASP A 108 8.96 -12.35 -21.99
N ARG A 109 10.06 -12.28 -22.76
CA ARG A 109 10.50 -11.03 -23.42
C ARG A 109 9.71 -10.73 -24.68
N THR A 110 9.21 -11.77 -25.33
CA THR A 110 8.34 -11.64 -26.51
C THR A 110 6.89 -11.42 -26.04
N PRO A 111 6.20 -10.39 -26.53
CA PRO A 111 4.78 -10.19 -26.23
C PRO A 111 3.91 -11.34 -26.75
N HIS A 112 2.98 -11.78 -25.91
CA HIS A 112 1.95 -12.76 -26.23
C HIS A 112 0.57 -12.19 -25.86
N PRO A 113 -0.52 -12.62 -26.52
CA PRO A 113 -1.86 -12.33 -26.04
C PRO A 113 -2.03 -12.86 -24.61
N LEU A 114 -2.59 -12.02 -23.74
CA LEU A 114 -2.78 -12.31 -22.32
C LEU A 114 -4.23 -12.06 -21.95
N GLN A 115 -4.82 -12.93 -21.14
CA GLN A 115 -6.17 -12.76 -20.63
C GLN A 115 -6.16 -12.68 -19.11
N PHE A 116 -6.76 -11.64 -18.55
CA PHE A 116 -7.14 -11.59 -17.15
C PHE A 116 -8.59 -12.05 -17.00
N ARG A 117 -8.86 -12.91 -16.02
CA ARG A 117 -10.19 -13.50 -15.78
C ARG A 117 -10.49 -13.49 -14.28
N LEU A 118 -11.71 -13.14 -13.91
CA LEU A 118 -12.20 -13.14 -12.53
C LEU A 118 -13.47 -13.97 -12.43
N PHE A 119 -13.58 -14.76 -11.36
CA PHE A 119 -14.67 -15.67 -11.09
C PHE A 119 -15.15 -15.53 -9.66
N THR A 120 -16.41 -15.87 -9.40
CA THR A 120 -16.84 -16.25 -8.04
C THR A 120 -16.05 -17.47 -7.59
N ARG A 121 -15.98 -17.73 -6.28
CA ARG A 121 -15.36 -18.94 -5.74
C ARG A 121 -16.02 -20.26 -6.18
N THR A 122 -17.22 -20.19 -6.75
CA THR A 122 -17.95 -21.32 -7.35
C THR A 122 -17.65 -21.51 -8.84
N GLY A 123 -16.77 -20.69 -9.43
CA GLY A 123 -16.35 -20.78 -10.82
C GLY A 123 -17.22 -19.99 -11.81
N LYS A 124 -18.19 -19.19 -11.34
CA LYS A 124 -19.00 -18.35 -12.23
C LYS A 124 -18.15 -17.18 -12.74
N PRO A 125 -18.03 -16.95 -14.06
CA PRO A 125 -17.26 -15.83 -14.59
C PRO A 125 -17.92 -14.49 -14.23
N LEU A 126 -17.10 -13.53 -13.82
CA LEU A 126 -17.51 -12.17 -13.44
C LEU A 126 -16.90 -11.10 -14.35
N TYR A 127 -15.64 -11.27 -14.73
CA TYR A 127 -14.94 -10.30 -15.57
C TYR A 127 -13.86 -10.96 -16.40
N ARG A 128 -13.61 -10.41 -17.58
CA ARG A 128 -12.53 -10.80 -18.49
C ARG A 128 -12.03 -9.58 -19.23
N THR A 129 -10.72 -9.47 -19.38
CA THR A 129 -10.10 -8.51 -20.30
C THR A 129 -8.90 -9.13 -21.00
N GLU A 130 -8.60 -8.63 -22.19
CA GLU A 130 -7.47 -9.07 -23.01
C GLU A 130 -6.43 -7.96 -23.08
N LEU A 131 -5.16 -8.35 -23.02
CA LEU A 131 -4.00 -7.47 -22.99
C LEU A 131 -2.91 -8.07 -23.89
N GLN A 132 -1.93 -7.25 -24.24
CA GLN A 132 -0.65 -7.76 -24.73
C GLN A 132 0.31 -7.87 -23.55
N SER A 133 0.93 -9.04 -23.38
CA SER A 133 1.90 -9.23 -22.31
C SER A 133 3.14 -8.38 -22.54
N GLN A 134 3.71 -7.90 -21.44
CA GLN A 134 4.99 -7.20 -21.42
C GLN A 134 5.84 -7.88 -20.36
N SER A 135 7.11 -8.08 -20.66
CA SER A 135 8.06 -8.65 -19.69
C SER A 135 8.14 -7.75 -18.45
N GLY A 136 8.12 -8.37 -17.28
CA GLY A 136 8.14 -7.69 -15.99
C GLY A 136 6.81 -7.75 -15.25
N ILE A 137 6.64 -6.84 -14.28
CA ILE A 137 5.43 -6.84 -13.45
C ILE A 137 4.32 -6.05 -14.12
N MET A 138 3.19 -6.71 -14.32
CA MET A 138 1.96 -6.17 -14.91
C MET A 138 0.83 -6.13 -13.88
N GLN A 139 -0.18 -5.31 -14.17
CA GLN A 139 -1.37 -5.19 -13.32
C GLN A 139 -2.66 -5.00 -14.13
N VAL A 140 -3.80 -5.30 -13.47
CA VAL A 140 -5.14 -4.89 -13.89
C VAL A 140 -5.92 -4.44 -12.67
N THR A 141 -6.56 -3.27 -12.77
CA THR A 141 -7.55 -2.80 -11.80
C THR A 141 -8.96 -3.06 -12.34
N LEU A 142 -9.88 -3.51 -11.49
CA LEU A 142 -11.27 -3.69 -11.93
C LEU A 142 -11.89 -2.35 -12.35
N PRO A 143 -12.53 -2.29 -13.52
CA PRO A 143 -13.03 -1.03 -14.05
C PRO A 143 -14.26 -0.56 -13.25
N ALA A 144 -14.50 0.75 -13.26
CA ALA A 144 -15.57 1.37 -12.48
C ALA A 144 -16.99 0.93 -12.89
N ASN A 145 -17.17 0.47 -14.13
CA ASN A 145 -18.46 0.00 -14.66
C ASN A 145 -18.80 -1.45 -14.29
N LEU A 146 -17.86 -2.22 -13.74
CA LEU A 146 -18.15 -3.56 -13.22
C LEU A 146 -18.95 -3.47 -11.91
N ALA A 147 -19.77 -4.47 -11.58
CA ALA A 147 -20.35 -4.54 -10.24
C ALA A 147 -19.23 -4.64 -9.17
N PRO A 148 -19.32 -3.92 -8.04
CA PRO A 148 -18.32 -4.00 -6.98
C PRO A 148 -18.27 -5.41 -6.38
N LEU A 149 -17.07 -5.85 -6.00
CA LEU A 149 -16.94 -7.08 -5.23
C LEU A 149 -17.55 -6.92 -3.84
N THR A 150 -18.23 -7.98 -3.39
CA THR A 150 -18.97 -7.99 -2.13
C THR A 150 -18.07 -8.31 -0.95
N ILE A 151 -18.20 -7.54 0.14
CA ILE A 151 -17.53 -7.77 1.41
C ILE A 151 -17.88 -9.15 1.97
N GLY A 152 -16.91 -9.82 2.57
CA GLY A 152 -17.02 -11.17 3.13
C GLY A 152 -16.94 -12.28 2.08
N GLN A 153 -16.89 -11.96 0.80
CA GLN A 153 -16.77 -12.95 -0.28
C GLN A 153 -15.32 -13.12 -0.74
N ALA A 154 -15.02 -14.34 -1.17
CA ALA A 154 -13.78 -14.66 -1.84
C ALA A 154 -14.03 -14.97 -3.33
N TYR A 155 -13.02 -14.71 -4.14
CA TYR A 155 -13.05 -14.81 -5.59
C TYR A 155 -11.77 -15.49 -6.07
N GLN A 156 -11.82 -16.05 -7.26
CA GLN A 156 -10.66 -16.62 -7.94
C GLN A 156 -10.35 -15.77 -9.17
N TRP A 157 -9.09 -15.48 -9.41
CA TRP A 157 -8.64 -14.82 -10.62
C TRP A 157 -7.53 -15.61 -11.31
N GLN A 158 -7.44 -15.42 -12.61
CA GLN A 158 -6.47 -16.08 -13.47
C GLN A 158 -5.84 -15.09 -14.43
N VAL A 159 -4.57 -15.31 -14.71
CA VAL A 159 -3.86 -14.71 -15.85
C VAL A 159 -3.44 -15.84 -16.77
N VAL A 160 -3.84 -15.74 -18.03
CA VAL A 160 -3.60 -16.75 -19.06
C VAL A 160 -2.71 -16.15 -20.13
N LEU A 161 -1.50 -16.67 -20.27
CA LEU A 161 -0.60 -16.33 -21.38
C LEU A 161 -0.89 -17.30 -22.54
N VAL A 162 -1.29 -16.74 -23.69
CA VAL A 162 -1.67 -17.51 -24.87
C VAL A 162 -0.44 -17.74 -25.74
N CYS A 163 0.23 -18.88 -25.53
CA CYS A 163 1.45 -19.23 -26.27
C CYS A 163 1.17 -19.58 -27.73
N ASP A 164 0.07 -20.29 -27.96
CA ASP A 164 -0.36 -20.74 -29.28
C ASP A 164 -1.90 -20.72 -29.32
N PRO A 165 -2.52 -19.76 -30.04
CA PRO A 165 -3.97 -19.65 -30.13
C PRO A 165 -4.66 -20.91 -30.69
N GLN A 166 -3.94 -21.74 -31.45
CA GLN A 166 -4.47 -22.99 -32.02
C GLN A 166 -4.34 -24.19 -31.06
N VAL A 167 -3.55 -24.05 -29.99
CA VAL A 167 -3.30 -25.13 -29.03
C VAL A 167 -3.48 -24.61 -27.59
N PRO A 168 -4.73 -24.41 -27.11
CA PRO A 168 -5.00 -23.84 -25.78
C PRO A 168 -4.40 -24.62 -24.60
N SER A 169 -4.13 -25.92 -24.79
CA SER A 169 -3.45 -26.76 -23.78
C SER A 169 -1.98 -26.36 -23.54
N ARG A 170 -1.41 -25.51 -24.39
CA ARG A 170 -0.08 -24.92 -24.21
C ARG A 170 -0.10 -23.60 -23.44
N ASN A 171 -1.27 -23.05 -23.13
CA ASN A 171 -1.35 -21.79 -22.39
C ASN A 171 -0.76 -21.97 -20.99
N VAL A 172 -0.06 -20.94 -20.53
CA VAL A 172 0.44 -20.86 -19.15
C VAL A 172 -0.60 -20.12 -18.33
N VAL A 173 -1.01 -20.70 -17.20
CA VAL A 173 -2.06 -20.15 -16.35
C VAL A 173 -1.53 -19.91 -14.94
N ALA A 174 -1.53 -18.64 -14.52
CA ALA A 174 -1.35 -18.24 -13.13
C ALA A 174 -2.72 -18.06 -12.48
N THR A 175 -2.89 -18.63 -11.29
CA THR A 175 -4.15 -18.61 -10.52
C THR A 175 -3.89 -18.11 -9.11
N ALA A 176 -4.82 -17.33 -8.56
CA ALA A 176 -4.84 -16.99 -7.14
C ALA A 176 -6.26 -16.66 -6.67
N GLU A 177 -6.44 -16.64 -5.35
CA GLU A 177 -7.67 -16.19 -4.70
C GLU A 177 -7.49 -14.79 -4.07
N ILE A 178 -8.61 -14.09 -3.92
CA ILE A 178 -8.73 -12.82 -3.20
C ILE A 178 -9.95 -12.87 -2.29
N GLN A 179 -9.87 -12.25 -1.11
CA GLN A 179 -11.00 -12.08 -0.20
C GLN A 179 -11.24 -10.60 0.07
N VAL A 180 -12.49 -10.15 -0.10
CA VAL A 180 -12.90 -8.79 0.29
C VAL A 180 -13.30 -8.82 1.76
N VAL A 181 -12.72 -7.94 2.57
CA VAL A 181 -12.98 -7.85 4.01
C VAL A 181 -13.45 -6.45 4.40
N GLU A 182 -14.16 -6.36 5.51
CA GLU A 182 -14.54 -5.08 6.08
C GLU A 182 -13.26 -4.38 6.60
N PRO A 183 -12.97 -3.14 6.17
CA PRO A 183 -11.85 -2.37 6.70
C PRO A 183 -12.03 -2.06 8.19
N ASP A 184 -10.97 -2.24 8.98
CA ASP A 184 -10.95 -1.87 10.39
C ASP A 184 -11.06 -0.34 10.57
N ALA A 185 -11.92 0.11 11.49
CA ALA A 185 -12.18 1.54 11.71
C ALA A 185 -10.93 2.30 12.20
N SER A 186 -10.06 1.67 13.00
CA SER A 186 -8.79 2.27 13.42
C SER A 186 -7.85 2.42 12.23
N LEU A 187 -7.79 1.42 11.35
CA LEU A 187 -7.01 1.50 10.12
C LEU A 187 -7.50 2.64 9.21
N GLN A 188 -8.82 2.80 9.04
CA GLN A 188 -9.39 3.90 8.26
C GLN A 188 -8.97 5.27 8.80
N ASN A 189 -9.01 5.46 10.11
CA ASN A 189 -8.56 6.70 10.76
C ASN A 189 -7.06 6.97 10.53
N GLN A 190 -6.23 5.93 10.62
CA GLN A 190 -4.80 6.04 10.34
C GLN A 190 -4.52 6.38 8.87
N LEU A 191 -5.25 5.76 7.94
CA LEU A 191 -5.13 6.04 6.50
C LEU A 191 -5.59 7.45 6.12
N ALA A 192 -6.58 8.01 6.82
CA ALA A 192 -7.01 9.39 6.63
C ALA A 192 -5.93 10.40 7.09
N ALA A 193 -5.12 10.02 8.08
CA ALA A 193 -4.02 10.83 8.61
C ALA A 193 -2.66 10.56 7.93
N ALA A 194 -2.59 9.64 6.95
CA ALA A 194 -1.34 9.24 6.29
C ALA A 194 -1.07 10.05 5.00
N PRO A 195 -0.19 11.08 5.03
CA PRO A 195 0.08 11.94 3.89
C PRO A 195 0.89 11.30 2.76
N SER A 196 1.72 10.30 3.02
CA SER A 196 2.61 9.72 2.00
C SER A 196 2.13 8.35 1.49
N PRO A 197 2.40 8.01 0.22
CA PRO A 197 2.13 6.66 -0.29
C PRO A 197 2.83 5.57 0.53
N GLN A 198 4.08 5.82 0.96
CA GLN A 198 4.84 4.89 1.79
C GLN A 198 4.13 4.54 3.10
N GLN A 199 3.61 5.55 3.81
CA GLN A 199 2.87 5.31 5.05
C GLN A 199 1.60 4.49 4.82
N ARG A 200 0.92 4.70 3.69
CA ARG A 200 -0.28 3.94 3.33
C ARG A 200 0.07 2.49 2.99
N ILE A 201 1.18 2.24 2.30
CA ILE A 201 1.71 0.89 2.02
C ILE A 201 1.98 0.17 3.35
N ASP A 202 2.72 0.81 4.25
CA ASP A 202 3.03 0.25 5.58
C ASP A 202 1.75 -0.11 6.34
N LEU A 203 0.78 0.81 6.41
CA LEU A 203 -0.48 0.60 7.14
C LEU A 203 -1.28 -0.58 6.58
N TYR A 204 -1.39 -0.69 5.25
CA TYR A 204 -2.08 -1.83 4.64
C TYR A 204 -1.31 -3.14 4.83
N ALA A 205 0.02 -3.11 4.70
CA ALA A 205 0.87 -4.29 4.85
C ALA A 205 0.86 -4.82 6.29
N GLU A 206 0.91 -3.94 7.30
CA GLU A 206 0.80 -4.30 8.72
C GLU A 206 -0.59 -4.83 9.09
N ALA A 207 -1.64 -4.38 8.39
CA ALA A 207 -3.00 -4.84 8.57
C ALA A 207 -3.33 -6.15 7.81
N GLY A 208 -2.41 -6.68 6.99
CA GLY A 208 -2.63 -7.88 6.19
C GLY A 208 -3.49 -7.67 4.93
N LEU A 209 -3.73 -6.40 4.54
CA LEU A 209 -4.48 -6.05 3.32
C LEU A 209 -3.54 -6.01 2.11
N TRP A 210 -3.03 -7.18 1.72
CA TRP A 210 -2.03 -7.36 0.66
C TRP A 210 -2.37 -6.60 -0.64
N TYR A 211 -3.60 -6.79 -1.14
CA TYR A 211 -4.02 -6.22 -2.42
C TYR A 211 -4.12 -4.68 -2.37
N ASP A 212 -4.44 -4.10 -1.21
CA ASP A 212 -4.45 -2.66 -1.01
C ASP A 212 -3.02 -2.11 -0.93
N ALA A 213 -2.13 -2.79 -0.21
CA ALA A 213 -0.72 -2.42 -0.09
C ALA A 213 -0.02 -2.41 -1.47
N ILE A 214 -0.15 -3.50 -2.23
CA ILE A 214 0.48 -3.61 -3.55
C ILE A 214 -0.13 -2.62 -4.55
N ALA A 215 -1.43 -2.34 -4.48
CA ALA A 215 -2.06 -1.34 -5.33
C ALA A 215 -1.51 0.07 -5.08
N VAL A 216 -1.28 0.44 -3.81
CA VAL A 216 -0.64 1.73 -3.47
C VAL A 216 0.82 1.74 -3.92
N ALA A 217 1.57 0.66 -3.73
CA ALA A 217 2.95 0.54 -4.19
C ALA A 217 3.07 0.71 -5.71
N PHE A 218 2.17 0.08 -6.47
CA PHE A 218 2.09 0.27 -7.91
C PHE A 218 1.76 1.70 -8.30
N LYS A 219 0.77 2.33 -7.66
CA LYS A 219 0.38 3.71 -7.95
C LYS A 219 1.47 4.72 -7.59
N ALA A 220 2.27 4.42 -6.57
CA ALA A 220 3.39 5.25 -6.15
C ALA A 220 4.62 5.13 -7.07
N SER A 221 4.67 4.09 -7.91
CA SER A 221 5.74 3.89 -8.88
C SER A 221 5.59 4.95 -10.00
N GLU A 222 6.58 5.84 -10.13
CA GLU A 222 6.54 6.94 -11.11
C GLU A 222 6.57 6.43 -12.57
N THR A 223 7.17 5.27 -12.78
CA THR A 223 7.25 4.57 -14.07
C THR A 223 7.22 3.06 -13.83
N ALA A 224 6.98 2.26 -14.88
CA ALA A 224 7.16 0.81 -14.81
C ALA A 224 8.60 0.41 -14.42
N GLN A 225 9.55 1.33 -14.62
CA GLN A 225 10.98 1.20 -14.33
C GLN A 225 11.36 1.63 -12.91
N ASN A 226 10.45 2.22 -12.12
CA ASN A 226 10.71 2.63 -10.75
C ASN A 226 9.68 2.00 -9.79
N GLN A 227 9.77 0.66 -9.67
CA GLN A 227 8.86 -0.16 -8.86
C GLN A 227 9.46 -0.52 -7.49
N SER A 228 10.36 0.28 -6.93
CA SER A 228 11.06 -0.04 -5.67
C SER A 228 10.12 -0.44 -4.54
N ALA A 229 9.02 0.29 -4.35
CA ALA A 229 8.02 -0.02 -3.33
C ALA A 229 7.28 -1.36 -3.58
N VAL A 230 7.11 -1.77 -4.82
CA VAL A 230 6.55 -3.11 -5.13
C VAL A 230 7.56 -4.17 -4.73
N LEU A 231 8.81 -4.00 -5.14
CA LEU A 231 9.89 -4.97 -4.90
C LEU A 231 10.18 -5.16 -3.41
N ASP A 232 10.22 -4.07 -2.64
CA ASP A 232 10.40 -4.11 -1.19
C ASP A 232 9.21 -4.82 -0.51
N LEU A 233 7.99 -4.69 -1.05
CA LEU A 233 6.80 -5.36 -0.52
C LEU A 233 6.83 -6.86 -0.83
N LEU A 234 7.36 -7.25 -2.01
CA LEU A 234 7.58 -8.67 -2.37
C LEU A 234 8.63 -9.33 -1.47
N ASP A 235 9.74 -8.64 -1.17
CA ASP A 235 10.76 -9.13 -0.23
C ASP A 235 10.16 -9.37 1.15
N SER A 236 9.36 -8.41 1.62
CA SER A 236 8.66 -8.55 2.89
C SER A 236 7.67 -9.71 2.90
N LEU A 237 6.94 -9.94 1.80
CA LEU A 237 6.05 -11.09 1.66
C LEU A 237 6.85 -12.39 1.70
N ALA A 238 7.91 -12.51 0.90
CA ALA A 238 8.78 -13.68 0.86
C ALA A 238 9.32 -14.03 2.26
N THR A 239 9.75 -13.01 3.02
CA THR A 239 10.19 -13.18 4.41
C THR A 239 9.08 -13.71 5.33
N SER A 240 7.83 -13.32 5.10
CA SER A 240 6.69 -13.81 5.89
C SER A 240 6.32 -15.27 5.59
N GLU A 241 6.54 -15.74 4.36
CA GLU A 241 6.21 -17.11 3.93
C GLU A 241 7.16 -18.16 4.52
N VAL A 242 8.47 -17.84 4.60
CA VAL A 242 9.51 -18.77 5.14
C VAL A 242 9.30 -19.09 6.62
N ARG A 243 8.68 -18.18 7.39
CA ARG A 243 8.42 -18.37 8.83
C ARG A 243 7.57 -19.61 9.14
N LEU A 244 6.89 -20.16 8.13
CA LEU A 244 5.98 -21.29 8.26
C LEU A 244 6.64 -22.65 7.95
N GLU A 245 7.93 -22.69 7.60
CA GLU A 245 8.81 -23.87 7.49
C GLU A 245 8.30 -25.04 6.60
N ALA A 246 7.37 -24.79 5.67
CA ALA A 246 6.92 -25.79 4.70
C ALA A 246 7.64 -25.63 3.35
N GLN A 247 8.08 -26.75 2.74
CA GLN A 247 8.83 -26.72 1.48
C GLN A 247 8.16 -25.91 0.34
N PRO A 248 6.84 -26.02 0.07
CA PRO A 248 6.19 -25.21 -0.97
C PRO A 248 6.25 -23.70 -0.69
N LEU A 249 6.29 -23.30 0.59
CA LEU A 249 6.40 -21.90 1.00
C LEU A 249 7.81 -21.36 0.80
N GLN A 250 8.82 -22.20 1.00
CA GLN A 250 10.21 -21.87 0.67
C GLN A 250 10.36 -21.64 -0.85
N GLU A 251 9.86 -22.55 -1.67
CA GLU A 251 9.92 -22.42 -3.14
C GLU A 251 9.19 -21.17 -3.64
N TRP A 252 8.06 -20.82 -3.01
CA TRP A 252 7.33 -19.59 -3.32
C TRP A 252 8.12 -18.34 -2.91
N SER A 253 8.68 -18.31 -1.70
CA SER A 253 9.55 -17.22 -1.24
C SER A 253 10.74 -17.02 -2.18
N ASP A 254 11.44 -18.10 -2.54
CA ASP A 254 12.60 -18.04 -3.43
C ASP A 254 12.21 -17.51 -4.81
N ARG A 255 11.02 -17.87 -5.30
CA ARG A 255 10.47 -17.32 -6.54
C ARG A 255 10.22 -15.82 -6.45
N LEU A 256 9.62 -15.33 -5.36
CA LEU A 256 9.40 -13.89 -5.18
C LEU A 256 10.73 -13.12 -5.15
N ARG A 257 11.74 -13.65 -4.46
CA ARG A 257 13.10 -13.06 -4.41
C ARG A 257 13.81 -13.12 -5.76
N GLN A 258 13.61 -14.19 -6.53
CA GLN A 258 14.14 -14.27 -7.89
C GLN A 258 13.53 -13.19 -8.79
N ILE A 259 12.20 -13.00 -8.73
CA ILE A 259 11.50 -11.95 -9.47
C ILE A 259 12.04 -10.58 -9.07
N GLU A 260 12.20 -10.34 -7.77
CA GLU A 260 12.78 -9.11 -7.26
C GLU A 260 14.17 -8.83 -7.86
N ALA A 261 15.06 -9.82 -7.86
CA ALA A 261 16.40 -9.70 -8.43
C ALA A 261 16.37 -9.38 -9.94
N ILE A 262 15.51 -10.08 -10.71
CA ILE A 262 15.31 -9.85 -12.15
C ILE A 262 14.86 -8.41 -12.41
N GLU A 263 13.87 -7.93 -11.66
CA GLU A 263 13.35 -6.56 -11.81
C GLU A 263 14.40 -5.51 -11.45
N ARG A 264 15.11 -5.68 -10.32
CA ARG A 264 16.16 -4.72 -9.92
C ARG A 264 17.27 -4.63 -10.96
N GLN A 265 17.69 -5.76 -11.52
CA GLN A 265 18.69 -5.77 -12.61
C GLN A 265 18.17 -5.06 -13.86
N ARG A 266 16.89 -5.25 -14.20
CA ARG A 266 16.27 -4.55 -15.34
C ARG A 266 16.24 -3.04 -15.13
N GLN A 267 15.88 -2.58 -13.92
CA GLN A 267 15.88 -1.16 -13.56
C GLN A 267 17.28 -0.56 -13.65
N ALA A 268 18.30 -1.26 -13.12
CA ALA A 268 19.70 -0.81 -13.17
C ALA A 268 20.24 -0.69 -14.60
N SER A 269 19.82 -1.58 -15.50
CA SER A 269 20.27 -1.58 -16.91
C SER A 269 19.67 -0.45 -17.75
N GLN A 270 18.65 0.25 -17.24
CA GLN A 270 17.90 1.27 -17.98
C GLN A 270 18.11 2.70 -17.43
N THR A 271 18.84 2.86 -16.32
CA THR A 271 19.25 4.18 -15.82
C THR A 271 20.32 4.75 -16.75
N PRO A 272 20.10 5.91 -17.40
CA PRO A 272 21.11 6.52 -18.25
C PRO A 272 22.34 6.90 -17.42
N SER A 273 23.55 6.59 -17.91
CA SER A 273 24.78 7.10 -17.31
C SER A 273 24.70 8.63 -17.19
N PRO A 274 25.10 9.23 -16.05
CA PRO A 274 25.20 10.68 -15.97
C PRO A 274 26.14 11.16 -17.08
N LYS A 275 25.68 12.10 -17.91
CA LYS A 275 26.54 12.75 -18.89
C LYS A 275 27.70 13.41 -18.14
N PRO A 276 28.95 13.28 -18.64
CA PRO A 276 30.11 13.94 -18.06
C PRO A 276 29.97 15.47 -18.09
#